data_AF-A0A958RLD3-F1
#
_entry.id   AF-A0A958RLD3-F1
#
_cell.length_a   1.000
_cell.length_b   1.000
_cell.length_c   1.000
_cell.angle_alpha   90.00
_cell.angle_beta   90.00
_cell.angle_gamma   90.00
#
_symmetry.space_group_name_H-M   'P 1'
#
loop_
_entity.id
_entity.type
_entity.pdbx_description
1 polymer ?
#
loop_
_entity_poly.entity_id
_entity_poly.type
_entity_poly.pdbx_seq_one_letter_code
_entity_poly.pdbx_strand_id
1 'polypeptide(L)'
;MREHFPEDAPTAIAIAQCESGLKPEAYNPKNYDGSVDRGLLQLNSTHDARMKSLGLDPWDPEDNVKFARILYDESGFRPWVCFNKGLHLAFNR
;
A
#
# COMPACT_ATOMS: atom_id res chain seq x y z
N MET A 1 -2.04 7.00 -7.76
CA MET A 1 -2.94 7.34 -6.62
C MET A 1 -4.25 7.97 -7.06
N ARG A 2 -4.30 9.23 -7.53
CA ARG A 2 -5.57 9.89 -7.91
C ARG A 2 -6.38 9.14 -8.97
N GLU A 3 -5.69 8.53 -9.94
CA GLU A 3 -6.31 7.71 -10.97
C GLU A 3 -6.90 6.41 -10.42
N HIS A 4 -6.20 5.77 -9.48
CA HIS A 4 -6.59 4.47 -8.93
C HIS A 4 -7.56 4.58 -7.75
N PHE A 5 -7.63 5.73 -7.06
CA PHE A 5 -8.51 5.97 -5.92
C PHE A 5 -9.29 7.28 -6.12
N PRO A 6 -10.07 7.45 -7.20
CA PRO A 6 -10.76 8.72 -7.46
C PRO A 6 -11.71 9.15 -6.33
N GLU A 7 -12.28 8.21 -5.58
CA GLU A 7 -13.18 8.43 -4.46
C GLU A 7 -12.47 8.83 -3.16
N ASP A 8 -11.22 8.39 -2.97
CA ASP A 8 -10.51 8.46 -1.68
C ASP A 8 -9.03 8.84 -1.85
N ALA A 9 -8.68 9.53 -2.94
CA ALA A 9 -7.30 9.87 -3.27
C ALA A 9 -6.56 10.58 -2.13
N PRO A 10 -7.14 11.54 -1.39
CA PRO A 10 -6.46 12.17 -0.25
C PRO A 10 -6.08 11.16 0.82
N THR A 11 -7.00 10.25 1.16
CA THR A 11 -6.77 9.18 2.14
C THR A 11 -5.68 8.21 1.68
N ALA A 12 -5.72 7.77 0.41
CA ALA A 12 -4.70 6.89 -0.14
C ALA A 12 -3.30 7.52 -0.15
N ILE A 13 -3.20 8.82 -0.46
CA ILE A 13 -1.95 9.58 -0.41
C ILE A 13 -1.46 9.70 1.05
N ALA A 14 -2.36 10.01 1.98
CA ALA A 14 -2.02 10.13 3.40
C ALA A 14 -1.54 8.80 4.00
N ILE A 15 -2.13 7.67 3.59
CA ILE A 15 -1.67 6.33 3.95
C ILE A 15 -0.28 6.08 3.36
N ALA A 16 -0.07 6.31 2.06
CA ALA A 16 1.24 6.14 1.44
C ALA A 16 2.33 7.02 2.11
N GLN A 17 1.97 8.24 2.53
CA GLN A 17 2.88 9.10 3.27
C GLN A 17 3.18 8.56 4.68
N CYS A 18 2.21 7.98 5.35
CA CYS A 18 2.40 7.33 6.65
C CYS A 18 3.23 6.04 6.55
N GLU A 19 2.98 5.21 5.54
CA GLU A 19 3.57 3.88 5.36
C GLU A 19 5.00 3.96 4.79
N SER A 20 5.23 4.78 3.76
CA SER A 20 6.51 4.83 3.05
C SER A 20 7.18 6.22 3.05
N GLY A 21 6.49 7.25 3.52
CA GLY A 21 6.92 8.63 3.29
C GLY A 21 6.86 9.03 1.81
N LEU A 22 5.96 8.40 1.03
CA LEU A 22 5.85 8.53 -0.43
C LEU A 22 7.09 8.05 -1.18
N LYS A 23 7.84 7.09 -0.62
CA LYS A 23 9.03 6.50 -1.24
C LYS A 23 8.66 5.20 -1.94
N PRO A 24 8.72 5.14 -3.28
CA PRO A 24 8.40 3.93 -4.02
C PRO A 24 9.39 2.78 -3.77
N GLU A 25 10.62 3.07 -3.36
CA GLU A 25 11.62 2.04 -3.01
C GLU A 25 11.58 1.65 -1.52
N ALA A 26 10.55 2.07 -0.77
CA ALA A 26 10.43 1.73 0.64
C ALA A 26 10.37 0.21 0.83
N TYR A 27 11.26 -0.29 1.69
CA TYR A 27 11.43 -1.70 1.97
C TYR A 27 11.56 -1.90 3.46
N ASN A 28 10.62 -2.64 4.05
CA ASN A 28 10.65 -3.01 5.45
C ASN A 28 10.82 -4.53 5.60
N PRO A 29 12.03 -5.02 5.90
CA PRO A 29 12.32 -6.45 6.03
C PRO A 29 11.94 -7.05 7.39
N LYS A 30 11.40 -6.26 8.33
CA LYS A 30 11.29 -6.61 9.76
C LYS A 30 9.86 -6.95 10.20
N ASN A 31 9.15 -7.79 9.46
CA ASN A 31 7.94 -8.39 10.01
C ASN A 31 8.28 -9.64 10.83
N TYR A 32 7.55 -9.83 11.93
CA TYR A 32 7.81 -10.88 12.92
C TYR A 32 7.73 -12.30 12.34
N ASP A 33 6.96 -12.46 11.26
CA ASP A 33 6.74 -13.71 10.54
C ASP A 33 7.72 -13.96 9.38
N GLY A 34 8.67 -13.03 9.16
CA GLY A 34 9.63 -13.10 8.05
C GLY A 34 9.08 -12.59 6.71
N SER A 35 7.86 -12.04 6.69
CA SER A 35 7.36 -11.30 5.53
C SER A 35 8.07 -9.94 5.38
N VAL A 36 7.95 -9.34 4.21
CA VAL A 36 8.52 -8.02 3.92
C VAL A 36 7.46 -7.12 3.30
N ASP A 37 7.45 -5.85 3.71
CA ASP A 37 6.56 -4.85 3.13
C ASP A 37 7.30 -3.98 2.11
N ARG A 38 6.68 -3.80 0.93
CA ARG A 38 7.33 -3.18 -0.24
C ARG A 38 6.49 -2.08 -0.86
N GLY A 39 7.21 -1.06 -1.32
CA GLY A 39 6.69 -0.04 -2.18
C GLY A 39 5.86 1.03 -1.47
N LEU A 40 5.20 1.83 -2.30
CA LEU A 40 4.52 3.07 -1.92
C LEU A 40 3.46 2.86 -0.83
N LEU A 41 2.73 1.75 -0.90
CA LEU A 41 1.69 1.36 0.06
C LEU A 41 2.10 0.21 0.97
N GLN A 42 3.39 -0.10 1.07
CA GLN A 42 3.94 -1.13 1.96
C GLN A 42 3.15 -2.46 1.86
N LEU A 43 3.03 -2.99 0.64
CA LEU A 43 2.35 -4.26 0.39
C LEU A 43 3.18 -5.42 0.93
N ASN A 44 2.52 -6.28 1.71
CA ASN A 44 3.15 -7.42 2.34
C ASN A 44 3.45 -8.55 1.34
N SER A 45 4.60 -9.22 1.52
CA SER A 45 5.07 -10.31 0.65
C SER A 45 4.19 -11.55 0.60
N THR A 46 3.26 -11.72 1.54
CA THR A 46 2.24 -12.77 1.48
C THR A 46 1.38 -12.67 0.22
N HIS A 47 1.30 -11.49 -0.41
CA HIS A 47 0.56 -11.26 -1.64
C HIS A 47 1.35 -11.57 -2.94
N ASP A 48 2.64 -11.93 -2.85
CA ASP A 48 3.51 -12.10 -4.03
C ASP A 48 2.97 -13.12 -5.03
N ALA A 49 2.43 -14.23 -4.54
CA ALA A 49 1.83 -15.25 -5.41
C ALA A 49 0.65 -14.71 -6.21
N ARG A 50 -0.18 -13.87 -5.57
CA ARG A 50 -1.34 -13.23 -6.19
C ARG A 50 -0.92 -12.14 -7.17
N MET A 51 0.03 -11.28 -6.80
CA MET A 51 0.59 -10.26 -7.69
C MET A 51 1.19 -10.91 -8.95
N LYS A 52 1.99 -11.98 -8.77
CA LYS A 52 2.56 -12.75 -9.88
C LYS A 52 1.50 -13.37 -10.79
N SER A 53 0.41 -13.91 -10.23
CA SER A 53 -0.69 -14.46 -11.06
C SER A 53 -1.42 -13.40 -11.89
N LEU A 54 -1.36 -12.14 -11.46
CA LEU A 54 -1.93 -10.99 -12.16
C LEU A 54 -0.92 -10.31 -13.09
N GLY A 55 0.33 -10.77 -13.13
CA GLY A 55 1.40 -10.17 -13.91
C GLY A 55 1.93 -8.85 -13.34
N LEU A 56 1.75 -8.61 -12.04
CA LEU A 56 2.16 -7.38 -11.36
C LEU A 56 3.54 -7.54 -10.69
N ASP A 57 4.39 -6.52 -10.81
CA ASP A 57 5.69 -6.44 -10.12
C ASP A 57 5.57 -5.66 -8.79
N PRO A 58 5.86 -6.27 -7.62
CA PRO A 58 5.81 -5.58 -6.34
C PRO A 58 6.81 -4.43 -6.19
N TRP A 59 7.85 -4.36 -7.03
CA TRP A 59 8.83 -3.28 -7.05
C TRP A 59 8.48 -2.17 -8.02
N ASP A 60 7.56 -2.43 -8.96
CA ASP A 60 7.05 -1.37 -9.82
C ASP A 60 6.03 -0.52 -9.04
N PRO A 61 6.23 0.81 -8.97
CA PRO A 61 5.35 1.68 -8.18
C PRO A 61 3.92 1.73 -8.70
N GLU A 62 3.72 1.56 -10.02
CA GLU A 62 2.40 1.56 -10.63
C GLU A 62 1.65 0.28 -10.28
N ASP A 63 2.32 -0.87 -10.38
CA ASP A 63 1.76 -2.17 -10.03
C ASP A 63 1.50 -2.31 -8.52
N ASN A 64 2.34 -1.69 -7.69
CA ASN A 64 2.08 -1.56 -6.24
C ASN A 64 0.75 -0.84 -5.98
N VAL A 65 0.50 0.26 -6.69
CA VAL A 65 -0.74 1.03 -6.56
C VAL A 65 -1.93 0.27 -7.15
N LYS A 66 -1.77 -0.43 -8.28
CA LYS A 66 -2.81 -1.30 -8.87
C LYS A 66 -3.23 -2.39 -7.90
N PHE A 67 -2.28 -3.09 -7.29
CA PHE A 67 -2.60 -4.16 -6.35
C PHE A 67 -3.22 -3.62 -5.06
N ALA A 68 -2.76 -2.48 -4.56
CA ALA A 68 -3.40 -1.84 -3.43
C ALA A 68 -4.85 -1.43 -3.73
N ARG A 69 -5.16 -1.03 -4.97
CA ARG A 69 -6.55 -0.79 -5.37
C ARG A 69 -7.39 -2.07 -5.26
N ILE A 70 -6.86 -3.21 -5.70
CA ILE A 70 -7.55 -4.50 -5.55
C ILE A 70 -7.88 -4.79 -4.07
N LEU A 71 -6.91 -4.61 -3.16
CA LEU A 71 -7.14 -4.81 -1.72
C LEU A 71 -8.17 -3.82 -1.14
N TYR A 72 -8.14 -2.58 -1.62
CA TYR A 72 -9.12 -1.56 -1.25
C TYR A 72 -10.53 -1.92 -1.71
N ASP A 73 -10.71 -2.44 -2.93
CA ASP A 73 -12.02 -2.87 -3.42
C ASP A 73 -12.58 -4.04 -2.59
N GLU A 74 -11.71 -4.88 -2.02
CA GLU A 74 -12.09 -6.03 -1.18
C GLU A 74 -12.42 -5.65 0.27
N SER A 75 -11.72 -4.66 0.83
CA SER A 75 -11.70 -4.45 2.29
C SER A 75 -11.58 -2.99 2.72
N GLY A 76 -11.62 -2.05 1.79
CA GLY A 76 -11.24 -0.65 2.01
C GLY A 76 -9.80 -0.54 2.49
N PHE A 77 -9.50 0.52 3.25
CA PHE A 77 -8.15 0.73 3.80
C PHE A 77 -7.84 -0.09 5.06
N ARG A 78 -8.69 -1.07 5.43
CA ARG A 78 -8.50 -1.89 6.64
C ARG A 78 -7.18 -2.69 6.70
N PRO A 79 -6.57 -3.13 5.60
CA PRO A 79 -5.28 -3.85 5.67
C PRO A 79 -4.12 -2.98 6.18
N TRP A 80 -4.22 -1.65 6.07
CA TRP A 80 -3.14 -0.74 6.43
C TRP A 80 -3.21 -0.34 7.91
N VAL A 81 -2.12 -0.60 8.63
CA VAL A 81 -2.02 -0.25 10.06
C VAL A 81 -2.06 1.27 10.25
N CYS A 82 -1.45 2.04 9.34
CA CYS A 82 -1.54 3.51 9.35
C CYS A 82 -2.98 4.01 9.24
N PHE A 83 -3.84 3.29 8.51
CA PHE A 83 -5.26 3.62 8.43
C PHE A 83 -5.98 3.26 9.73
N ASN A 84 -5.86 2.00 10.17
CA ASN A 84 -6.56 1.49 11.36
C ASN A 84 -6.22 2.24 12.65
N LYS A 85 -4.99 2.73 12.79
CA LYS A 85 -4.56 3.52 13.96
C LYS A 85 -4.83 5.03 13.81
N GLY A 86 -5.41 5.48 12.70
CA GLY A 86 -5.66 6.89 12.43
C GLY A 86 -4.40 7.74 12.20
N LEU A 87 -3.23 7.11 12.02
CA LEU A 87 -1.95 7.81 11.85
C LEU A 87 -1.89 8.61 10.55
N HIS A 88 -2.56 8.13 9.50
CA HIS A 88 -2.71 8.84 8.23
C HIS A 88 -3.37 10.23 8.37
N LEU A 89 -4.16 10.48 9.42
CA LEU A 89 -4.83 11.78 9.63
C LEU A 89 -3.85 12.94 9.82
N ALA A 90 -2.62 12.67 10.28
CA ALA A 90 -1.57 13.68 10.39
C ALA A 90 -1.09 14.21 9.01
N PHE A 91 -1.42 13.49 7.93
CA PHE A 91 -1.01 13.77 6.56
C PHE A 91 -2.18 14.19 5.65
N ASN A 92 -3.42 14.16 6.18
CA ASN A 92 -4.60 14.58 5.44
C ASN A 92 -4.77 16.11 5.57
N ARG A 93 -4.13 16.87 4.68
CA ARG A 93 -4.16 18.34 4.65
C ARG A 93 -4.93 18.86 3.45
#